data_AF-A0A0C9N3I6-F1
#
_entry.id   AF-A0A0C9N3I6-F1
#
_cell.length_a   1.000
_cell.length_b   1.000
_cell.length_c   1.000
_cell.angle_alpha   90.00
_cell.angle_beta   90.00
_cell.angle_gamma   90.00
#
_symmetry.space_group_name_H-M   'P 1'
#
loop_
_entity.id
_entity.type
_entity.pdbx_description
1 polymer ?
#
loop_
_entity_poly.entity_id
_entity_poly.type
_entity_poly.pdbx_seq_one_letter_code
_entity_poly.pdbx_strand_id
1 'polypeptide(L)'
;MTVLPEGHIYTDHVHPWEEIVHYVSQNQVSKLRRNKDAQAVYQKWTEETLQTYGSIENFLLKEKLVWPKDDPKPILVLPNDFPYSVDPGIEHVLIWSKAPLAADFVESVLDERFGAHVWEWIYFVNPPEWQSVPTLPHVHVFMRKRSATAIPTTQT
;
A
#
# COMPACT_ATOMS: atom_id res chain seq x y z
N MET A 1 9.87 -4.29 -25.28
CA MET A 1 9.78 -2.91 -24.76
C MET A 1 8.64 -2.23 -25.47
N THR A 2 7.46 -2.17 -24.84
CA THR A 2 6.31 -1.49 -25.43
C THR A 2 6.21 -0.14 -24.75
N VAL A 3 6.55 0.91 -25.49
CA VAL A 3 6.44 2.30 -25.04
C VAL A 3 4.94 2.63 -25.06
N LEU A 4 4.34 2.83 -23.88
CA LEU A 4 2.96 3.27 -23.77
C LEU A 4 2.85 4.75 -24.15
N PRO A 5 1.75 5.22 -24.76
CA PRO A 5 1.66 6.58 -25.30
C PRO A 5 1.77 7.63 -24.20
N GLU A 6 2.58 8.66 -24.44
CA GLU A 6 2.70 9.84 -23.59
C GLU A 6 1.42 10.68 -23.66
N GLY A 7 0.51 10.47 -22.71
CA GLY A 7 -0.72 11.26 -22.58
C GLY A 7 -1.46 11.01 -21.27
N HIS A 8 -1.19 11.85 -20.26
CA HIS A 8 -2.05 12.13 -19.10
C HIS A 8 -2.54 10.95 -18.22
N ILE A 9 -1.66 10.03 -17.82
CA ILE A 9 -2.03 9.02 -16.78
C ILE A 9 -1.84 9.58 -15.36
N TYR A 10 -1.02 10.63 -15.19
CA TYR A 10 -0.72 11.23 -13.89
C TYR A 10 -1.40 12.61 -13.78
N THR A 11 -2.56 12.62 -13.15
CA THR A 11 -3.32 13.81 -12.74
C THR A 11 -3.00 14.16 -11.29
N ASP A 12 -3.28 15.38 -10.84
CA ASP A 12 -3.21 15.76 -9.40
C ASP A 12 -4.43 15.26 -8.62
N HIS A 13 -4.97 14.10 -9.03
CA HIS A 13 -6.15 13.51 -8.42
C HIS A 13 -5.79 12.97 -7.05
N VAL A 14 -6.60 13.29 -6.05
CA VAL A 14 -6.50 12.76 -4.70
C VAL A 14 -7.68 11.83 -4.52
N HIS A 15 -7.41 10.55 -4.22
CA HIS A 15 -8.42 9.52 -4.06
C HIS A 15 -9.11 9.63 -2.70
N PRO A 16 -10.43 9.91 -2.64
CA PRO A 16 -11.19 9.84 -1.41
C PRO A 16 -11.36 8.39 -0.94
N TRP A 17 -11.63 8.20 0.34
CA TRP A 17 -11.78 6.87 0.93
C TRP A 17 -12.81 6.01 0.20
N GLU A 18 -13.97 6.59 -0.11
CA GLU A 18 -15.08 5.88 -0.74
C GLU A 18 -14.71 5.43 -2.17
N GLU A 19 -13.87 6.20 -2.86
CA GLU A 19 -13.35 5.83 -4.17
C GLU A 19 -12.33 4.67 -4.07
N ILE A 20 -11.45 4.71 -3.06
CA ILE A 20 -10.51 3.61 -2.79
C ILE A 20 -11.30 2.32 -2.52
N VAL A 21 -12.30 2.40 -1.64
CA VAL A 21 -13.14 1.26 -1.31
C VAL A 21 -13.86 0.72 -2.55
N HIS A 22 -14.40 1.61 -3.38
CA HIS A 22 -15.02 1.25 -4.64
C HIS A 22 -14.04 0.51 -5.57
N TYR A 23 -12.86 1.07 -5.85
CA TYR A 23 -11.92 0.43 -6.78
C TYR A 23 -11.36 -0.89 -6.26
N VAL A 24 -11.06 -1.01 -4.97
CA VAL A 24 -10.58 -2.28 -4.42
C VAL A 24 -11.68 -3.33 -4.44
N SER A 25 -12.91 -3.00 -4.01
CA SER A 25 -14.03 -3.96 -3.99
C SER A 25 -14.45 -4.46 -5.38
N GLN A 26 -14.17 -3.68 -6.44
CA GLN A 26 -14.45 -4.03 -7.82
C GLN A 26 -13.23 -4.62 -8.57
N ASN A 27 -12.12 -4.86 -7.87
CA ASN A 27 -10.86 -5.31 -8.46
C ASN A 27 -10.34 -4.38 -9.59
N GLN A 28 -10.54 -3.07 -9.45
CA GLN A 28 -10.14 -2.02 -10.38
C GLN A 28 -8.94 -1.22 -9.86
N VAL A 29 -8.01 -1.91 -9.18
CA VAL A 29 -6.90 -1.28 -8.45
C VAL A 29 -5.91 -0.52 -9.35
N SER A 30 -5.89 -0.76 -10.67
CA SER A 30 -5.14 0.05 -11.63
C SER A 30 -5.57 1.51 -11.70
N LYS A 31 -6.78 1.83 -11.23
CA LYS A 31 -7.26 3.21 -11.21
C LYS A 31 -6.65 4.02 -10.08
N LEU A 32 -6.14 3.35 -9.03
CA LEU A 32 -5.46 3.95 -7.90
C LEU A 32 -4.02 4.33 -8.30
N ARG A 33 -3.64 5.58 -8.04
CA ARG A 33 -2.38 6.13 -8.55
C ARG A 33 -1.75 7.19 -7.64
N ARG A 34 -0.47 7.46 -7.91
CA ARG A 34 0.21 8.65 -7.41
C ARG A 34 -0.20 9.88 -8.21
N ASN A 35 -0.06 11.05 -7.61
CA ASN A 35 -0.10 12.30 -8.37
C ASN A 35 1.17 12.45 -9.22
N LYS A 36 1.19 13.48 -10.08
CA LYS A 36 2.28 13.68 -11.04
C LYS A 36 3.64 13.84 -10.37
N ASP A 37 3.72 14.66 -9.33
CA ASP A 37 4.99 14.96 -8.66
C ASP A 37 5.52 13.75 -7.89
N ALA A 38 4.67 13.06 -7.12
CA ALA A 38 5.04 11.84 -6.42
C ALA A 38 5.42 10.71 -7.40
N GLN A 39 4.78 10.65 -8.56
CA GLN A 39 5.18 9.72 -9.61
C GLN A 39 6.57 10.04 -10.18
N ALA A 40 6.88 11.32 -10.43
CA ALA A 40 8.19 11.73 -10.91
C ALA A 40 9.29 11.39 -9.88
N VAL A 41 9.02 11.58 -8.58
CA VAL A 41 9.91 11.16 -7.49
C VAL A 41 10.13 9.65 -7.49
N TYR A 42 9.06 8.86 -7.62
CA TYR A 42 9.14 7.40 -7.69
C TYR A 42 9.95 6.91 -8.91
N GLN A 43 9.74 7.53 -10.08
CA GLN A 43 10.45 7.17 -11.31
C GLN A 43 11.95 7.45 -11.18
N LYS A 44 12.32 8.66 -10.72
CA LYS A 44 13.72 9.01 -10.49
C LYS A 44 14.39 8.05 -9.50
N TRP A 45 13.73 7.79 -8.37
CA TRP A 45 14.24 6.83 -7.39
C TRP A 45 14.40 5.42 -7.99
N THR A 46 13.46 5.00 -8.83
CA THR A 46 13.52 3.69 -9.52
C THR A 46 14.76 3.62 -10.41
N GLU A 47 15.01 4.65 -11.23
CA GLU A 47 16.18 4.71 -12.11
C GLU A 47 17.49 4.62 -11.32
N GLU A 48 17.64 5.42 -10.26
CA GLU A 48 18.83 5.43 -9.40
C GLU A 48 19.02 4.09 -8.66
N THR A 49 17.92 3.49 -8.21
CA THR A 49 17.93 2.18 -7.52
C THR A 49 18.35 1.07 -8.47
N LEU A 50 17.82 1.05 -9.69
CA LEU A 50 18.20 0.07 -10.71
C LEU A 50 19.68 0.20 -11.09
N GLN A 51 20.21 1.43 -11.21
CA GLN A 51 21.63 1.66 -11.46
C GLN A 51 22.52 1.15 -10.32
N THR A 52 22.10 1.31 -9.07
CA THR A 52 22.92 0.99 -7.89
C THR A 52 22.83 -0.48 -7.48
N TYR A 53 21.63 -1.07 -7.51
CA TYR A 53 21.34 -2.40 -6.96
C TYR A 53 21.00 -3.45 -8.03
N GLY A 54 20.81 -3.04 -9.29
CA GLY A 54 20.40 -3.90 -10.39
C GLY A 54 18.90 -4.27 -10.40
N SER A 55 18.24 -4.28 -9.25
CA SER A 55 16.79 -4.48 -9.11
C SER A 55 16.25 -3.79 -7.85
N ILE A 56 14.95 -3.47 -7.84
CA ILE A 56 14.27 -3.00 -6.63
C ILE A 56 14.28 -4.07 -5.53
N GLU A 57 14.14 -5.35 -5.91
CA GLU A 57 14.20 -6.48 -4.98
C GLU A 57 15.53 -6.53 -4.22
N ASN A 58 16.66 -6.36 -4.91
CA ASN A 58 17.97 -6.35 -4.28
C ASN A 58 18.11 -5.21 -3.28
N PHE A 59 17.62 -4.02 -3.63
CA PHE A 59 17.56 -2.89 -2.70
C PHE A 59 16.70 -3.23 -1.47
N LEU A 60 15.49 -3.74 -1.68
CA LEU A 60 14.57 -4.08 -0.59
C LEU A 60 15.19 -5.09 0.37
N LEU A 61 15.75 -6.19 -0.14
CA LEU A 61 16.36 -7.24 0.69
C LEU A 61 17.62 -6.76 1.43
N LYS A 62 18.38 -5.84 0.84
CA LYS A 62 19.63 -5.35 1.42
C LYS A 62 19.41 -4.23 2.43
N GLU A 63 18.52 -3.29 2.14
CA GLU A 63 18.43 -2.02 2.87
C GLU A 63 17.14 -1.88 3.70
N LYS A 64 16.03 -2.53 3.29
CA LYS A 64 14.70 -2.22 3.87
C LYS A 64 14.05 -3.37 4.62
N LEU A 65 13.98 -4.55 4.02
CA LEU A 65 13.28 -5.72 4.54
C LEU A 65 14.18 -6.53 5.48
N VAL A 66 14.61 -5.87 6.56
CA VAL A 66 15.44 -6.48 7.59
C VAL A 66 14.55 -7.19 8.60
N TRP A 67 14.48 -8.51 8.44
CA TRP A 67 13.70 -9.41 9.29
C TRP A 67 14.38 -9.62 10.64
N PRO A 68 13.67 -9.51 11.78
CA PRO A 68 14.23 -9.93 13.06
C PRO A 68 14.54 -11.43 13.01
N LYS A 69 15.70 -11.84 13.53
CA LYS A 69 16.18 -13.23 13.45
C LYS A 69 15.25 -14.23 14.12
N ASP A 70 14.54 -13.78 15.17
CA ASP A 70 13.74 -14.61 16.05
C ASP A 70 12.23 -14.28 15.98
N ASP A 71 11.78 -13.50 14.98
CA ASP A 71 10.34 -13.20 14.85
C ASP A 71 9.59 -14.45 14.32
N PRO A 72 8.66 -15.02 15.11
CA PRO A 72 7.85 -16.14 14.64
C PRO A 72 6.93 -15.74 13.49
N LYS A 73 6.65 -14.43 13.30
CA LYS A 73 5.82 -13.93 12.21
C LYS A 73 6.70 -13.57 11.01
N PRO A 74 6.50 -14.19 9.84
CA PRO A 74 7.26 -13.87 8.64
C PRO A 74 6.72 -12.61 7.94
N ILE A 75 6.31 -11.57 8.68
CA ILE A 75 5.74 -10.32 8.14
C ILE A 75 6.35 -9.00 8.67
N LEU A 76 6.50 -8.01 7.80
CA LEU A 76 6.90 -6.65 8.13
C LEU A 76 5.78 -5.72 7.72
N VAL A 77 5.32 -4.89 8.65
CA VAL A 77 4.30 -3.86 8.39
C VAL A 77 5.01 -2.52 8.35
N LEU A 78 5.10 -1.92 7.17
CA LEU A 78 5.88 -0.71 6.92
C LEU A 78 5.05 0.32 6.14
N PRO A 79 5.22 1.63 6.38
CA PRO A 79 4.68 2.64 5.49
C PRO A 79 5.17 2.42 4.05
N ASN A 80 4.32 2.74 3.07
CA ASN A 80 4.74 2.79 1.68
C ASN A 80 5.57 4.07 1.48
N ASP A 81 6.85 3.94 1.10
CA ASP A 81 7.75 5.09 0.87
C ASP A 81 7.25 5.99 -0.26
N PHE A 82 6.50 5.41 -1.20
CA PHE A 82 5.92 6.09 -2.34
C PHE A 82 4.41 5.85 -2.31
N PRO A 83 3.68 6.48 -1.39
CA PRO A 83 2.25 6.26 -1.23
C PRO A 83 1.48 6.75 -2.47
N TYR A 84 0.24 6.30 -2.60
CA TYR A 84 -0.69 6.78 -3.62
C TYR A 84 -1.29 8.13 -3.19
N SER A 85 -1.84 8.88 -4.14
CA SER A 85 -2.47 10.16 -3.86
C SER A 85 -3.84 9.92 -3.22
N VAL A 86 -3.92 10.02 -1.89
CA VAL A 86 -5.13 9.74 -1.11
C VAL A 86 -5.47 10.90 -0.19
N ASP A 87 -6.72 11.00 0.23
CA ASP A 87 -7.17 12.08 1.12
C ASP A 87 -6.36 12.14 2.44
N PRO A 88 -6.19 13.34 3.02
CA PRO A 88 -5.55 13.49 4.32
C PRO A 88 -6.18 12.59 5.39
N GLY A 89 -5.35 11.91 6.16
CA GLY A 89 -5.79 10.96 7.20
C GLY A 89 -5.97 9.53 6.71
N ILE A 90 -5.82 9.26 5.40
CA ILE A 90 -5.68 7.90 4.86
C ILE A 90 -4.18 7.55 4.81
N GLU A 91 -3.81 6.43 5.44
CA GLU A 91 -2.47 5.87 5.40
C GLU A 91 -2.38 4.77 4.33
N HIS A 92 -1.23 4.69 3.65
CA HIS A 92 -0.90 3.61 2.73
C HIS A 92 0.28 2.80 3.30
N VAL A 93 -0.05 1.61 3.80
CA VAL A 93 0.88 0.70 4.46
C VAL A 93 1.09 -0.54 3.58
N LEU A 94 2.26 -1.16 3.68
CA LEU A 94 2.60 -2.42 3.05
C LEU A 94 2.80 -3.49 4.11
N ILE A 95 2.16 -4.64 3.93
CA ILE A 95 2.48 -5.87 4.67
C ILE A 95 3.34 -6.72 3.75
N TRP A 96 4.65 -6.76 4.02
CA TRP A 96 5.60 -7.61 3.33
C TRP A 96 5.62 -9.00 3.98
N SER A 97 5.86 -10.04 3.20
CA SER A 97 6.03 -11.39 3.74
C SER A 97 7.08 -12.21 3.00
N LYS A 98 7.62 -13.21 3.71
CA LYS A 98 8.48 -14.26 3.13
C LYS A 98 7.68 -15.34 2.39
N ALA A 99 6.36 -15.39 2.56
CA ALA A 99 5.47 -16.39 1.95
C ALA A 99 4.12 -15.75 1.55
N PRO A 100 3.33 -16.39 0.67
CA PRO A 100 1.99 -15.94 0.36
C PRO A 100 1.13 -15.79 1.64
N LEU A 101 0.37 -14.70 1.72
CA LEU A 101 -0.47 -14.38 2.88
C LEU A 101 -1.93 -14.77 2.60
N ALA A 102 -2.54 -15.49 3.53
CA ALA A 102 -3.98 -15.72 3.54
C ALA A 102 -4.73 -14.47 4.05
N ALA A 103 -5.95 -14.26 3.56
CA ALA A 103 -6.74 -13.06 3.86
C ALA A 103 -7.08 -12.93 5.36
N ASP A 104 -7.48 -14.04 5.99
CA ASP A 104 -7.75 -14.13 7.43
C ASP A 104 -6.51 -13.77 8.28
N PHE A 105 -5.33 -14.18 7.85
CA PHE A 105 -4.08 -13.80 8.50
C PHE A 105 -3.78 -12.31 8.36
N VAL A 106 -3.98 -11.72 7.17
CA VAL A 106 -3.85 -10.26 6.97
C VAL A 106 -4.77 -9.48 7.91
N GLU A 107 -6.03 -9.89 8.00
CA GLU A 107 -7.02 -9.24 8.87
C GLU A 107 -6.63 -9.36 10.35
N SER A 108 -6.15 -10.53 10.79
CA SER A 108 -5.66 -10.70 12.17
C SER A 108 -4.49 -9.78 12.51
N VAL A 109 -3.56 -9.57 11.56
CA VAL A 109 -2.41 -8.68 11.73
C VAL A 109 -2.85 -7.23 11.86
N LEU A 110 -3.81 -6.80 11.02
CA LEU A 110 -4.33 -5.44 11.04
C LEU A 110 -5.10 -5.15 12.33
N ASP A 111 -5.93 -6.09 12.77
CA ASP A 111 -6.68 -5.95 14.02
C ASP A 111 -5.75 -5.95 15.24
N GLU A 112 -4.76 -6.84 15.29
CA GLU A 112 -3.78 -6.88 16.40
C GLU A 112 -2.97 -5.58 16.51
N ARG A 113 -2.56 -5.00 15.37
CA ARG A 113 -1.68 -3.81 15.36
C ARG A 113 -2.43 -2.50 15.53
N PHE A 114 -3.62 -2.39 14.94
CA PHE A 114 -4.34 -1.12 14.82
C PHE A 114 -5.69 -1.14 15.54
N GLY A 115 -6.35 -2.29 15.60
CA GLY A 115 -7.67 -2.46 16.22
C GLY A 115 -8.81 -1.98 15.32
N ALA A 116 -9.68 -2.91 14.91
CA ALA A 116 -10.86 -2.65 14.07
C ALA A 116 -11.87 -1.67 14.68
N HIS A 117 -11.79 -1.44 16.00
CA HIS A 117 -12.62 -0.48 16.72
C HIS A 117 -12.12 0.96 16.58
N VAL A 118 -10.84 1.18 16.28
CA VAL A 118 -10.23 2.51 16.07
C VAL A 118 -10.03 2.79 14.58
N TRP A 119 -9.67 1.78 13.80
CA TRP A 119 -9.34 1.91 12.38
C TRP A 119 -10.32 1.14 11.49
N GLU A 120 -10.49 1.66 10.28
CA GLU A 120 -11.04 0.91 9.15
C GLU A 120 -9.96 0.76 8.07
N TRP A 121 -10.00 -0.36 7.35
CA TRP A 121 -9.02 -0.69 6.32
C TRP A 121 -9.66 -1.37 5.11
N ILE A 122 -8.99 -1.24 3.97
CA ILE A 122 -9.21 -2.05 2.78
C ILE A 122 -7.84 -2.38 2.17
N TYR A 123 -7.70 -3.58 1.62
CA TYR A 123 -6.42 -4.06 1.15
C TYR A 123 -6.53 -4.86 -0.15
N PHE A 124 -5.43 -4.93 -0.88
CA PHE A 124 -5.32 -5.67 -2.13
C PHE A 124 -3.89 -6.10 -2.40
N VAL A 125 -3.73 -7.08 -3.28
CA VAL A 125 -2.45 -7.42 -3.89
C VAL A 125 -2.51 -6.93 -5.33
N ASN A 126 -1.45 -6.26 -5.80
CA ASN A 126 -1.39 -5.86 -7.21
C ASN A 126 -1.48 -7.09 -8.12
N PRO A 127 -2.24 -7.05 -9.22
CA PRO A 127 -2.19 -8.08 -10.26
C PRO A 127 -0.74 -8.33 -10.72
N PRO A 128 -0.37 -9.58 -11.08
CA PRO A 128 1.00 -9.94 -11.44
C PRO A 128 1.66 -9.02 -12.47
N GLU A 129 0.88 -8.53 -13.45
CA GLU A 129 1.31 -7.63 -14.51
C GLU A 129 1.77 -6.24 -14.02
N TRP A 130 1.39 -5.83 -12.80
CA TRP A 130 1.73 -4.52 -12.22
C TRP A 130 2.64 -4.62 -10.99
N GLN A 131 3.07 -5.83 -10.62
CA GLN A 131 4.00 -6.01 -9.52
C GLN A 131 5.42 -5.65 -9.97
N SER A 132 6.03 -4.68 -9.28
CA SER A 132 7.45 -4.36 -9.50
C SER A 132 8.40 -5.39 -8.88
N VAL A 133 7.95 -6.14 -7.86
CA VAL A 133 8.74 -7.15 -7.13
C VAL A 133 7.91 -8.44 -6.92
N PRO A 134 7.71 -9.26 -7.96
CA PRO A 134 6.79 -10.40 -7.93
C PRO A 134 7.24 -11.57 -7.02
N THR A 135 8.53 -11.62 -6.69
CA THR A 135 9.18 -12.62 -5.83
C THR A 135 9.02 -12.32 -4.34
N LEU A 136 8.63 -11.09 -3.98
CA LEU A 136 8.43 -10.63 -2.61
C LEU A 136 6.95 -10.37 -2.37
N PRO A 137 6.19 -11.34 -1.81
CA PRO A 137 4.78 -11.15 -1.51
C PRO A 137 4.53 -9.91 -0.65
N HIS A 138 3.62 -9.06 -1.09
CA HIS A 138 3.21 -7.88 -0.33
C HIS A 138 1.75 -7.53 -0.58
N VAL A 139 1.12 -7.02 0.48
CA VAL A 139 -0.26 -6.52 0.46
C VAL A 139 -0.22 -5.01 0.64
N HIS A 140 -0.95 -4.30 -0.23
CA HIS A 140 -1.23 -2.89 -0.09
C HIS A 140 -2.43 -2.70 0.82
N VAL A 141 -2.29 -1.88 1.85
CA VAL A 141 -3.35 -1.56 2.81
C VAL A 141 -3.58 -0.06 2.81
N PHE A 142 -4.81 0.35 2.53
CA PHE A 142 -5.30 1.68 2.83
C PHE A 142 -6.09 1.65 4.13
N MET A 143 -5.82 2.59 5.03
CA MET A 143 -6.48 2.63 6.33
C MET A 143 -6.68 4.06 6.83
N ARG A 144 -7.76 4.31 7.57
CA ARG A 144 -8.01 5.58 8.26
C ARG A 144 -8.63 5.33 9.62
N LYS A 145 -8.47 6.29 10.54
CA LYS A 145 -9.18 6.24 11.82
C LYS A 145 -10.68 6.38 11.57
N ARG A 146 -11.47 5.56 12.24
CA ARG A 146 -12.93 5.73 12.27
C ARG A 146 -13.23 7.09 12.87
N SER A 147 -14.15 7.83 12.25
CA SER A 147 -14.72 9.00 12.89
C SER A 147 -15.32 8.56 14.22
N ALA A 148 -15.03 9.27 15.31
CA ALA A 148 -15.67 9.02 16.59
C ALA A 148 -17.18 9.04 16.33
N THR A 149 -17.86 7.90 16.46
CA THR A 149 -19.30 7.88 16.43
C THR A 149 -19.76 8.87 17.49
N ALA A 150 -20.46 9.93 17.09
CA ALA A 150 -21.10 10.83 18.04
C ALA A 150 -21.96 9.95 18.93
N ILE A 151 -21.57 9.80 20.20
CA ILE A 151 -22.42 9.16 21.21
C ILE A 151 -23.71 10.00 21.17
N PRO A 152 -24.88 9.41 20.87
CA PRO A 152 -26.12 10.15 20.92
C PRO A 152 -26.31 10.59 22.37
N THR A 153 -26.10 11.88 22.64
CA THR A 153 -26.38 12.47 23.95
C THR A 153 -27.85 12.22 24.23
N THR A 154 -28.14 11.28 25.12
CA THR A 154 -29.49 11.05 25.61
C THR A 154 -29.87 12.31 26.38
N GLN A 155 -30.76 13.13 25.83
CA GLN A 155 -31.35 14.24 26.56
C GLN A 155 -32.24 13.65 27.67
N THR A 156 -31.86 13.91 28.92
CA THR A 156 -32.73 13.84 30.10
C THR A 156 -33.83 14.89 30.04
#